data_AF-A0A1V9XTD7-F1
#
_entry.id   AF-A0A1V9XTD7-F1
#
_cell.length_a   1.000
_cell.length_b   1.000
_cell.length_c   1.000
_cell.angle_alpha   90.00
_cell.angle_beta   90.00
_cell.angle_gamma   90.00
#
_symmetry.space_group_name_H-M   'P 1'
#
loop_
_entity.id
_entity.type
_entity.pdbx_description
1 polymer ?
#
loop_
_entity_poly.entity_id
_entity_poly.type
_entity_poly.pdbx_seq_one_letter_code
_entity_poly.pdbx_strand_id
1 'polypeptide(L)' 'MVRSYDEELKFLEKVDPISWKIKRGFVNNMKVDGLFYVNDHLEKLMFEELR' A
#
# COMPACT_ATOMS: atom_id res chain seq x y z
N MET A 1 -0.80 4.10 18.33
CA MET A 1 -0.16 5.14 17.50
C MET A 1 -0.72 4.97 16.11
N VAL A 2 -1.55 5.91 15.67
CA VAL A 2 -2.06 5.95 14.29
C VAL A 2 -0.86 6.26 13.41
N ARG A 3 -0.52 5.38 12.47
CA ARG A 3 0.59 5.61 11.54
C ARG A 3 0.22 6.78 10.64
N SER A 4 1.17 7.66 10.38
CA SER A 4 0.95 8.77 9.44
C SER A 4 0.91 8.22 8.02
N TYR A 5 0.11 8.81 7.14
CA TYR A 5 0.03 8.48 5.71
C TYR A 5 1.41 8.34 5.03
N ASP A 6 2.36 9.23 5.35
CA ASP A 6 3.74 9.18 4.89
C ASP A 6 4.53 7.94 5.35
N GLU A 7 4.19 7.36 6.50
CA GLU A 7 4.79 6.10 6.95
C GLU A 7 4.19 4.90 6.22
N GLU A 8 2.89 4.95 5.94
CA GLU A 8 2.17 3.92 5.19
C GLU A 8 2.63 3.85 3.72
N LEU A 9 2.86 5.00 3.10
CA LEU A 9 3.44 5.12 1.76
C LEU A 9 4.80 4.44 1.64
N LYS A 10 5.63 4.41 2.70
CA LYS A 10 6.96 3.75 2.65
C LYS A 10 6.86 2.23 2.51
N PHE A 11 5.73 1.64 2.88
CA PHE A 11 5.50 0.20 2.71
C PHE A 11 4.95 -0.14 1.33
N LEU A 12 4.41 0.84 0.59
CA LEU A 12 3.83 0.66 -0.73
C LEU A 12 4.89 0.90 -1.81
N GLU A 13 5.08 -0.08 -2.70
CA GLU A 13 6.02 -0.01 -3.82
C GLU A 13 5.32 -0.39 -5.11
N LYS A 14 5.31 0.50 -6.11
CA LYS A 14 4.72 0.20 -7.42
C LYS A 14 5.66 -0.72 -8.19
N VAL A 15 5.19 -1.91 -8.53
CA VAL A 15 5.98 -2.93 -9.26
C VAL A 15 5.63 -2.91 -10.74
N ASP A 16 4.34 -2.82 -11.08
CA ASP A 16 3.83 -2.72 -12.45
C ASP A 16 2.82 -1.57 -12.58
N PRO A 17 2.43 -1.19 -13.81
CA PRO A 17 1.37 -0.22 -14.02
C PRO A 17 0.05 -0.59 -13.34
N ILE A 18 -0.18 -1.89 -13.13
CA ILE A 18 -1.40 -2.43 -12.50
C ILE A 18 -1.14 -3.15 -11.18
N SER A 19 0.09 -3.14 -10.65
CA SER A 19 0.46 -3.94 -9.49
C SER A 19 1.28 -3.14 -8.48
N TRP A 20 0.92 -3.31 -7.22
CA TRP A 20 1.53 -2.64 -6.09
C TRP A 20 1.87 -3.64 -5.00
N LYS A 21 3.08 -3.56 -4.49
CA LYS A 21 3.60 -4.42 -3.44
C LYS A 21 3.53 -3.71 -2.10
N ILE A 22 2.97 -4.38 -1.11
CA ILE A 22 2.94 -3.96 0.29
C ILE A 22 4.03 -4.73 1.02
N LYS A 23 5.07 -4.03 1.45
CA LYS A 23 6.15 -4.61 2.26
C LYS A 23 5.61 -5.04 3.63
N ARG A 24 6.15 -6.15 4.13
CA ARG A 24 5.91 -6.61 5.50
C ARG A 24 6.07 -5.47 6.50
N GLY A 25 5.18 -5.43 7.50
CA GLY A 25 5.18 -4.39 8.53
C GLY A 25 4.15 -3.29 8.32
N PHE A 26 3.46 -3.25 7.17
CA PHE A 26 2.31 -2.35 6.93
C PHE A 26 1.16 -2.56 7.92
N VAL A 27 0.96 -3.78 8.42
CA VAL A 27 0.10 -4.08 9.56
C VAL A 27 0.89 -4.91 10.58
N ASN A 28 0.60 -4.73 11.88
CA ASN A 28 1.21 -5.56 12.92
C ASN A 28 0.95 -7.06 12.64
N ASN A 29 1.98 -7.88 12.83
CA ASN A 29 1.96 -9.33 12.59
C ASN A 29 1.81 -9.76 11.11
N MET A 30 2.09 -8.87 10.15
CA MET A 30 2.21 -9.24 8.74
C MET A 30 3.47 -10.08 8.52
N LYS A 31 3.30 -11.37 8.18
CA LYS A 31 4.41 -12.34 8.00
C LYS A 31 4.92 -12.46 6.57
N VAL A 32 4.16 -11.95 5.61
CA VAL A 32 4.45 -12.05 4.17
C VAL A 32 4.23 -10.69 3.52
N ASP A 33 4.94 -10.41 2.44
CA ASP A 33 4.67 -9.24 1.62
C ASP A 33 3.30 -9.42 0.93
N GLY A 34 2.54 -8.34 0.80
CA GLY A 34 1.29 -8.30 0.04
C GLY A 34 1.55 -7.84 -1.39
N LEU A 35 0.74 -8.30 -2.33
CA LEU A 35 0.69 -7.76 -3.68
C LEU A 35 -0.78 -7.51 -4.00
N PHE A 36 -1.11 -6.30 -4.42
CA PHE A 36 -2.45 -5.94 -4.84
C PHE A 36 -2.42 -5.41 -6.26
N TYR A 37 -3.51 -5.67 -6.99
CA TYR A 37 -3.66 -5.25 -8.37
C TYR A 37 -4.73 -4.18 -8.45
N VAL A 38 -4.36 -3.02 -8.99
CA VAL A 38 -5.24 -1.87 -9.15
C VAL A 38 -5.00 -1.24 -10.51
N ASN A 39 -6.02 -0.66 -11.10
CA ASN A 39 -5.88 0.18 -12.27
C ASN A 39 -5.68 1.65 -11.84
N ASP A 40 -5.33 2.54 -12.78
CA ASP A 40 -5.07 3.95 -12.49
C ASP A 40 -6.23 4.69 -11.81
N HIS A 41 -7.46 4.21 -11.98
CA HIS A 41 -8.64 4.79 -11.34
C HIS A 41 -8.75 4.36 -9.87
N LEU A 42 -8.61 3.06 -9.60
CA LEU A 42 -8.65 2.48 -8.25
C LEU A 42 -7.44 2.88 -7.41
N GLU A 43 -6.29 3.08 -8.04
CA GLU A 43 -5.08 3.58 -7.36
C GLU A 43 -5.36 4.90 -6.63
N LYS A 44 -6.04 5.85 -7.28
CA LYS A 44 -6.39 7.14 -6.68
C LYS A 44 -7.31 6.98 -5.48
N LEU A 45 -8.34 6.15 -5.61
CA LEU A 45 -9.30 5.90 -4.52
C LEU A 45 -8.62 5.25 -3.31
N MET A 46 -7.70 4.31 -3.54
CA MET A 46 -6.92 3.68 -2.45
C MET A 46 -6.06 4.70 -1.69
N PHE A 47 -5.43 5.64 -2.39
CA PHE A 47 -4.66 6.71 -1.75
C PHE A 47 -5.53 7.74 -1.01
N GLU A 48 -6.76 7.95 -1.45
CA GLU A 48 -7.73 8.79 -0.74
C GLU A 48 -8.20 8.15 0.57
N GLU A 49 -8.44 6.83 0.59
CA GLU A 49 -8.83 6.09 1.81
C GLU A 49 -7.70 5.96 2.85
N LEU A 50 -6.44 6.07 2.42
CA LEU A 50 -5.28 6.04 3.31
C LEU A 50 -5.06 7.37 4.08
N ARG A 51 -5.77 8.44 3.72
CA ARG A 51 -5.58 9.81 4.24
C ARG A 51 -6.48 10.13 5.43
#